data_AF-A0A9E5JCS1-F1
#
_entry.id   AF-A0A9E5JCS1-F1
#
_cell.length_a   1.000
_cell.length_b   1.000
_cell.length_c   1.000
_cell.angle_alpha   90.00
_cell.angle_beta   90.00
_cell.angle_gamma   90.00
#
_symmetry.space_group_name_H-M   'P 1'
#
loop_
_entity.id
_entity.type
_entity.pdbx_description
1 polymer ?
#
loop_
_entity_poly.entity_id
_entity_poly.type
_entity_poly.pdbx_seq_one_letter_code
_entity_poly.pdbx_strand_id
1 'polypeptide(L)'
;MTQRTSIHGLHVATPLYRFIEDQVLPAVGVKSKTFWAGFDSIVKDLAPQNLSLLAERDRIQLEMDKWHAANPGPLADAKAMKAYRKHLSSIGYLVPEPKSPKATTQNVDAELAVLAGPQLVVPILNARYALNAANARWGSLYDALYGTDALSEADGCEKGTGYNPKRGAKVIEYCRYVLDRCAPLKKGSHIDSTGYSVKGGKLVVSLKSGTTTLADAKQFVGFQGDAKAPTSLLFKHNGLHLDLQINKSHPIGKTDPAGVSDLVAESALSTILDLEDSVAAVDAEDKVLAYSNWLGILQGTLAEEVQKGGKTFKRTLNGDRVYTKPSGKGTEVLHGRSLL
;
A
#
# COMPACT_ATOMS: atom_id res chain seq x y z
N MET A 1 28.22 -26.06 3.53
CA MET A 1 28.12 -26.27 2.06
C MET A 1 26.66 -26.49 1.72
N THR A 2 26.09 -25.69 0.83
CA THR A 2 24.69 -25.88 0.40
C THR A 2 24.61 -27.03 -0.60
N GLN A 3 23.78 -28.04 -0.31
CA GLN A 3 23.51 -29.13 -1.24
C GLN A 3 22.94 -28.58 -2.55
N ARG A 4 23.32 -29.16 -3.70
CA ARG A 4 22.83 -28.75 -5.02
C ARG A 4 22.24 -29.91 -5.80
N THR A 5 21.20 -29.61 -6.56
CA THR A 5 20.55 -30.49 -7.53
C THR A 5 20.98 -30.06 -8.93
N SER A 6 21.54 -30.99 -9.70
CA SER A 6 21.84 -30.77 -11.12
C SER A 6 20.57 -30.95 -11.95
N ILE A 7 20.23 -29.97 -12.78
CA ILE A 7 19.12 -30.04 -13.71
C ILE A 7 19.45 -29.24 -14.97
N HIS A 8 19.43 -29.89 -16.14
CA HIS A 8 20.00 -29.35 -17.37
C HIS A 8 21.45 -28.85 -17.16
N GLY A 9 21.78 -27.62 -17.57
CA GLY A 9 23.08 -27.01 -17.32
C GLY A 9 23.20 -26.31 -15.97
N LEU A 10 22.18 -26.40 -15.11
CA LEU A 10 22.11 -25.68 -13.84
C LEU A 10 22.52 -26.56 -12.65
N HIS A 11 23.14 -25.93 -11.65
CA HIS A 11 23.38 -26.51 -10.32
C HIS A 11 22.66 -25.66 -9.27
N VAL A 12 21.40 -26.00 -9.02
CA VAL A 12 20.48 -25.22 -8.17
C VAL A 12 20.62 -25.68 -6.72
N ALA A 13 20.61 -24.76 -5.75
CA ALA A 13 20.55 -25.13 -4.33
C ALA A 13 19.32 -26.03 -4.08
N THR A 14 19.52 -27.18 -3.45
CA THR A 14 18.46 -28.17 -3.25
C THR A 14 17.24 -27.62 -2.51
N PRO A 15 17.36 -26.75 -1.49
CA PRO A 15 16.19 -26.10 -0.88
C PRO A 15 15.35 -25.28 -1.87
N LEU A 16 15.99 -24.51 -2.75
CA LEU A 16 15.31 -23.73 -3.79
C LEU A 16 14.66 -24.63 -4.84
N TYR A 17 15.38 -25.66 -5.30
CA TYR A 17 14.83 -26.65 -6.24
C TYR A 17 13.55 -27.29 -5.68
N ARG A 18 13.56 -27.72 -4.42
CA ARG A 18 12.41 -28.33 -3.74
C ARG A 18 11.27 -27.35 -3.55
N PHE A 19 11.54 -26.12 -3.12
CA PHE A 19 10.51 -25.09 -3.03
C PHE A 19 9.78 -24.87 -4.38
N ILE A 20 10.54 -24.80 -5.48
CA ILE A 20 9.96 -24.66 -6.81
C ILE A 20 9.13 -25.89 -7.22
N GLU A 21 9.68 -27.09 -7.09
CA GLU A 21 9.01 -28.35 -7.47
C GLU A 21 7.76 -28.64 -6.65
N ASP A 22 7.85 -28.44 -5.33
CA ASP A 22 6.87 -28.96 -4.39
C ASP A 22 5.78 -27.92 -4.08
N GLN A 23 6.08 -26.61 -4.22
CA GLN A 23 5.14 -25.53 -3.87
C GLN A 23 4.75 -24.65 -5.07
N VAL A 24 5.73 -24.11 -5.80
CA VAL A 24 5.43 -23.12 -6.85
C VAL A 24 4.80 -23.77 -8.08
N LEU A 25 5.44 -24.77 -8.67
CA LEU A 25 4.99 -25.38 -9.92
C LEU A 25 3.57 -25.99 -9.83
N PRO A 26 3.20 -26.71 -8.75
CA PRO A 26 1.84 -27.19 -8.57
C PRO A 26 0.83 -26.04 -8.44
N ALA A 27 1.19 -24.97 -7.71
CA ALA A 27 0.32 -23.82 -7.50
C ALA A 27 0.01 -23.05 -8.80
N VAL A 28 0.97 -22.94 -9.72
CA VAL A 28 0.79 -22.23 -11.00
C VAL A 28 0.35 -23.14 -12.14
N GLY A 29 0.39 -24.46 -11.97
CA GLY A 29 0.02 -25.43 -13.00
C GLY A 29 1.06 -25.57 -14.13
N VAL A 30 2.34 -25.29 -13.86
CA VAL A 30 3.43 -25.38 -14.84
C VAL A 30 4.21 -26.68 -14.65
N LYS A 31 4.51 -27.38 -15.74
CA LYS A 31 5.28 -28.64 -15.69
C LYS A 31 6.76 -28.36 -15.40
N SER A 32 7.36 -29.12 -14.47
CA SER A 32 8.79 -29.09 -14.13
C SER A 32 9.71 -29.10 -15.35
N LYS A 33 9.51 -30.05 -16.27
CA LYS A 33 10.30 -30.15 -17.52
C LYS A 33 10.26 -28.85 -18.34
N THR A 34 9.10 -28.19 -18.42
CA THR A 34 8.95 -26.93 -19.18
C THR A 34 9.65 -25.78 -18.47
N PHE A 35 9.44 -25.65 -17.16
CA PHE A 35 10.03 -24.58 -16.36
C PHE A 35 11.56 -24.63 -16.38
N TRP A 36 12.16 -25.76 -16.03
CA TRP A 36 13.62 -25.84 -15.89
C TRP A 36 14.35 -25.76 -17.22
N ALA A 37 13.82 -26.35 -18.29
CA ALA A 37 14.40 -26.20 -19.63
C ALA A 37 14.32 -24.73 -20.11
N GLY A 38 13.19 -24.06 -19.85
CA GLY A 38 13.04 -22.64 -20.18
C GLY A 38 13.98 -21.75 -19.36
N PHE A 39 14.08 -21.98 -18.05
CA PHE A 39 14.96 -21.21 -17.18
C PHE A 39 16.45 -21.41 -17.53
N ASP A 40 16.88 -22.65 -17.81
CA ASP A 40 18.23 -22.96 -18.30
C ASP A 40 18.56 -22.18 -19.59
N SER A 41 17.65 -22.18 -20.56
CA SER A 41 17.82 -21.41 -21.80
C SER A 41 17.95 -19.91 -21.53
N ILE A 42 17.07 -19.34 -20.69
CA ILE A 42 17.11 -17.91 -20.35
C ILE A 42 18.44 -17.54 -19.69
N VAL A 43 18.90 -18.35 -18.73
CA VAL A 43 20.19 -18.11 -18.06
C VAL A 43 21.33 -18.17 -19.06
N LYS A 44 21.37 -19.18 -19.93
CA LYS A 44 22.40 -19.34 -20.96
C LYS A 44 22.45 -18.15 -21.93
N ASP A 45 21.29 -17.65 -22.33
CA ASP A 45 21.19 -16.60 -23.35
C ASP A 45 21.41 -15.19 -22.77
N LEU A 46 20.91 -14.92 -21.56
CA LEU A 46 20.90 -13.57 -20.97
C LEU A 46 22.01 -13.32 -19.95
N ALA A 47 22.58 -14.34 -19.29
CA ALA A 47 23.66 -14.11 -18.33
C ALA A 47 24.90 -13.44 -18.94
N PRO A 48 25.38 -13.83 -20.15
CA PRO A 48 26.50 -13.12 -20.80
C PRO A 48 26.17 -11.65 -21.11
N GLN A 49 24.93 -11.37 -21.53
CA GLN A 49 24.50 -9.99 -21.79
C GLN A 49 24.45 -9.17 -20.50
N ASN A 50 23.92 -9.74 -19.41
CA ASN A 50 23.89 -9.08 -18.12
C ASN A 50 25.31 -8.76 -17.61
N LEU A 51 26.25 -9.70 -17.73
CA LEU A 51 27.67 -9.45 -17.41
C LEU A 51 28.27 -8.33 -18.27
N SER A 52 27.95 -8.29 -19.57
CA SER A 52 28.39 -7.21 -20.45
C SER A 52 27.80 -5.84 -20.04
N LEU A 53 26.55 -5.80 -19.56
CA LEU A 53 25.93 -4.57 -19.07
C LEU A 53 26.58 -4.08 -17.77
N LEU A 54 26.99 -4.99 -16.88
CA LEU A 54 27.74 -4.63 -15.68
C LEU A 54 29.13 -4.08 -16.03
N ALA A 55 29.85 -4.75 -16.93
CA ALA A 55 31.14 -4.28 -17.41
C ALA A 55 31.04 -2.89 -18.09
N GLU A 56 29.93 -2.60 -18.77
CA GLU A 56 29.68 -1.29 -19.37
C GLU A 56 29.46 -0.20 -18.31
N ARG A 57 28.78 -0.51 -17.20
CA ARG A 57 28.67 0.40 -16.05
C ARG A 57 30.05 0.72 -15.48
N ASP A 58 30.90 -0.29 -15.28
CA ASP A 58 32.27 -0.11 -14.79
C ASP A 58 33.11 0.73 -15.75
N ARG A 59 33.03 0.46 -17.05
CA ARG A 59 33.72 1.24 -18.08
C ARG A 59 33.33 2.72 -18.01
N ILE A 60 32.03 3.02 -17.98
CA ILE A 60 31.51 4.39 -17.88
C ILE A 60 32.02 5.07 -16.61
N GLN A 61 31.92 4.41 -15.46
CA GLN A 61 32.37 4.96 -14.19
C GLN A 61 33.86 5.27 -14.21
N LEU A 62 34.69 4.34 -14.71
CA LEU A 62 36.13 4.54 -14.84
C LEU A 62 36.49 5.69 -15.79
N GLU A 63 35.74 5.90 -16.87
CA GLU A 63 35.94 7.07 -17.74
C GLU A 63 35.53 8.39 -17.06
N MET A 64 34.52 8.38 -16.20
CA MET A 64 34.15 9.54 -15.37
C MET A 64 35.23 9.82 -14.31
N ASP A 65 35.75 8.79 -13.66
CA ASP A 65 36.82 8.90 -12.65
C ASP A 65 38.11 9.46 -13.26
N LYS A 66 38.53 8.93 -14.43
CA LYS A 66 39.68 9.46 -15.19
C LYS A 66 39.50 10.93 -15.55
N TRP A 67 38.30 11.31 -15.97
CA TRP A 67 38.01 12.70 -16.32
C TRP A 67 38.17 13.61 -15.11
N HIS A 68 37.60 13.24 -13.96
CA HIS A 68 37.71 14.04 -12.73
C HIS A 68 39.13 14.07 -12.17
N ALA A 69 39.89 12.98 -12.27
CA ALA A 69 41.30 12.96 -11.89
C ALA A 69 42.15 13.91 -12.75
N ALA A 70 41.87 13.99 -14.06
CA ALA A 70 42.54 14.90 -14.98
C ALA A 70 42.05 16.36 -14.89
N ASN A 71 40.86 16.59 -14.33
CA ASN A 71 40.21 17.89 -14.21
C ASN A 71 39.76 18.12 -12.75
N PRO A 72 40.72 18.31 -11.82
CA PRO A 72 40.40 18.45 -10.40
C PRO A 72 39.64 19.76 -10.13
N GLY A 73 38.81 19.72 -9.09
CA GLY A 73 38.00 20.87 -8.67
C GLY A 73 36.55 20.81 -9.17
N PRO A 74 35.72 21.77 -8.74
CA PRO A 74 34.29 21.75 -9.01
C PRO A 74 33.97 22.12 -10.46
N LEU A 75 32.87 21.56 -10.98
CA LEU A 75 32.25 21.98 -12.25
C LEU A 75 31.42 23.27 -12.08
N ALA A 76 32.06 24.33 -11.58
CA ALA A 76 31.37 25.53 -11.12
C ALA A 76 31.03 26.52 -12.25
N ASP A 77 31.80 26.55 -13.34
CA ASP A 77 31.57 27.46 -14.46
C ASP A 77 30.97 26.76 -15.70
N ALA A 78 30.37 27.57 -16.58
CA ALA A 78 29.67 27.10 -17.77
C ALA A 78 30.61 26.41 -18.78
N LYS A 79 31.90 26.78 -18.81
CA LYS A 79 32.89 26.18 -19.72
C LYS A 79 33.27 24.78 -19.26
N ALA A 80 33.55 24.60 -17.97
CA ALA A 80 33.82 23.30 -17.35
C ALA A 80 32.62 22.36 -17.50
N MET A 81 31.41 22.84 -17.24
CA MET A 81 30.18 22.05 -17.41
C MET A 81 29.96 21.62 -18.88
N LYS A 82 30.22 22.51 -19.85
CA LYS A 82 30.13 22.19 -21.28
C LYS A 82 31.16 21.12 -21.68
N ALA A 83 32.38 21.21 -21.17
CA ALA A 83 33.42 20.22 -21.42
C ALA A 83 33.03 18.84 -20.84
N TYR A 84 32.49 18.81 -19.61
CA TYR A 84 32.06 17.56 -18.99
C TYR A 84 30.86 16.93 -19.71
N ARG A 85 29.85 17.70 -20.10
CA ARG A 85 28.74 17.18 -20.93
C ARG A 85 29.22 16.60 -22.26
N LYS A 86 30.22 17.22 -22.89
CA LYS A 86 30.85 16.68 -24.11
C LYS A 86 31.53 15.34 -23.82
N HIS A 87 32.25 15.23 -22.71
CA HIS A 87 32.84 13.96 -22.26
C HIS A 87 31.77 12.88 -22.06
N LEU A 88 30.75 13.16 -21.25
CA LEU A 88 29.65 12.22 -21.00
C LEU A 88 28.95 11.75 -22.28
N SER A 89 28.77 12.64 -23.25
CA SER A 89 28.21 12.27 -24.56
C SER A 89 29.17 11.40 -25.36
N SER A 90 30.48 11.71 -25.33
CA SER A 90 31.50 10.95 -26.08
C SER A 90 31.71 9.53 -25.54
N ILE A 91 31.48 9.30 -24.25
CA ILE A 91 31.56 7.97 -23.64
C ILE A 91 30.23 7.21 -23.69
N GLY A 92 29.19 7.77 -24.31
CA GLY A 92 27.87 7.13 -24.45
C GLY A 92 26.97 7.21 -23.21
N TYR A 93 27.36 7.97 -22.17
CA TYR A 93 26.53 8.18 -20.98
C TYR A 93 25.33 9.08 -21.25
N LEU A 94 25.56 10.22 -21.91
CA LEU A 94 24.47 11.07 -22.41
C LEU A 94 24.14 10.70 -23.85
N VAL A 95 22.94 10.12 -24.03
CA VAL A 95 22.40 9.76 -25.35
C VAL A 95 21.40 10.81 -25.83
N PRO A 96 21.14 10.90 -27.14
CA PRO A 96 20.09 11.77 -27.67
C PRO A 96 18.73 11.47 -27.07
N GLU A 97 17.99 12.50 -26.70
CA GLU A 97 16.63 12.36 -26.19
C GLU A 97 15.70 11.77 -27.27
N PRO A 98 14.92 10.72 -26.95
CA PRO A 98 13.96 10.16 -27.90
C PRO A 98 12.85 11.16 -28.21
N LYS A 99 12.46 11.26 -29.49
CA LYS A 99 11.37 12.17 -29.91
C LYS A 99 10.01 11.61 -29.50
N SER A 100 9.29 12.34 -28.66
CA SER A 100 7.87 12.10 -28.32
C SER A 100 7.54 10.65 -27.92
N PRO A 101 8.20 10.08 -26.90
CA PRO A 101 7.88 8.73 -26.44
C PRO A 101 6.44 8.66 -25.92
N LYS A 102 5.77 7.53 -26.18
CA LYS A 102 4.43 7.23 -25.65
C LYS A 102 4.41 5.84 -25.05
N ALA A 103 3.90 5.73 -23.82
CA ALA A 103 3.63 4.43 -23.20
C ALA A 103 2.42 3.77 -23.90
N THR A 104 2.49 2.45 -24.12
CA THR A 104 1.43 1.65 -24.75
C THR A 104 0.85 0.60 -23.81
N THR A 105 1.21 0.64 -22.53
CA THR A 105 0.79 -0.34 -21.51
C THR A 105 -0.73 -0.34 -21.36
N GLN A 106 -1.32 -1.53 -21.32
CA GLN A 106 -2.75 -1.78 -21.13
C GLN A 106 -2.96 -2.72 -19.94
N ASN A 107 -4.21 -2.85 -19.48
CA ASN A 107 -4.59 -3.74 -18.37
C ASN A 107 -3.89 -3.39 -17.05
N VAL A 108 -3.83 -2.09 -16.74
CA VAL A 108 -3.26 -1.57 -15.49
C VAL A 108 -4.39 -1.28 -14.51
N ASP A 109 -4.27 -1.78 -13.28
CA ASP A 109 -5.22 -1.55 -12.21
C ASP A 109 -5.40 -0.06 -11.88
N ALA A 110 -6.59 0.28 -11.37
CA ALA A 110 -6.99 1.68 -11.17
C ALA A 110 -6.08 2.41 -10.17
N GLU A 111 -5.58 1.68 -9.17
CA GLU A 111 -4.65 2.13 -8.13
C GLU A 111 -3.35 2.70 -8.70
N LEU A 112 -2.93 2.25 -9.89
CA LEU A 112 -1.74 2.75 -10.59
C LEU A 112 -2.09 3.67 -11.77
N ALA A 113 -3.23 3.42 -12.42
CA ALA A 113 -3.56 4.08 -13.68
C ALA A 113 -4.30 5.43 -13.51
N VAL A 114 -5.21 5.53 -12.55
CA VAL A 114 -6.18 6.65 -12.47
C VAL A 114 -6.43 7.18 -11.06
N LEU A 115 -5.91 6.52 -10.03
CA LEU A 115 -6.00 6.97 -8.65
C LEU A 115 -4.68 7.61 -8.20
N ALA A 116 -4.80 8.53 -7.24
CA ALA A 116 -3.66 9.13 -6.55
C ALA A 116 -3.78 8.83 -5.05
N GLY A 117 -2.76 8.19 -4.49
CA GLY A 117 -2.75 7.84 -3.08
C GLY A 117 -1.38 7.32 -2.61
N PRO A 118 -1.22 7.06 -1.31
CA PRO A 118 -0.01 6.51 -0.75
C PRO A 118 0.42 5.17 -1.35
N GLN A 119 1.74 4.99 -1.47
CA GLN A 119 2.40 3.71 -1.76
C GLN A 119 3.29 3.33 -0.58
N LEU A 120 3.18 2.09 -0.09
CA LEU A 120 4.06 1.55 0.93
C LEU A 120 5.22 0.77 0.31
N VAL A 121 6.32 0.62 1.05
CA VAL A 121 7.42 -0.30 0.73
C VAL A 121 7.74 -1.08 2.00
N VAL A 122 7.75 -2.41 1.94
CA VAL A 122 8.02 -3.25 3.12
C VAL A 122 8.86 -4.48 2.78
N PRO A 123 9.72 -4.94 3.71
CA PRO A 123 10.58 -6.10 3.49
C PRO A 123 9.77 -7.40 3.45
N ILE A 124 9.88 -8.16 2.35
CA ILE A 124 9.12 -9.42 2.21
C ILE A 124 9.56 -10.49 3.21
N LEU A 125 10.79 -10.41 3.72
CA LEU A 125 11.30 -11.37 4.71
C LEU A 125 10.54 -11.31 6.04
N ASN A 126 9.83 -10.21 6.32
CA ASN A 126 9.01 -10.07 7.51
C ASN A 126 7.53 -10.26 7.18
N ALA A 127 7.02 -11.49 7.35
CA ALA A 127 5.64 -11.85 7.06
C ALA A 127 4.61 -10.97 7.81
N ARG A 128 4.90 -10.59 9.06
CA ARG A 128 4.07 -9.65 9.84
C ARG A 128 3.94 -8.29 9.15
N TYR A 129 5.05 -7.75 8.63
CA TYR A 129 5.06 -6.46 7.95
C TYR A 129 4.38 -6.55 6.58
N ALA A 130 4.65 -7.61 5.80
CA ALA A 130 3.96 -7.86 4.54
C ALA A 130 2.43 -7.96 4.72
N LEU A 131 1.96 -8.70 5.73
CA LEU A 131 0.53 -8.78 6.06
C LEU A 131 -0.07 -7.45 6.48
N ASN A 132 0.65 -6.68 7.31
CA ASN A 132 0.18 -5.35 7.70
C ASN A 132 0.05 -4.43 6.50
N ALA A 133 1.04 -4.44 5.60
CA ALA A 133 1.06 -3.56 4.44
C ALA A 133 0.02 -3.96 3.39
N ALA A 134 -0.20 -5.26 3.18
CA ALA A 134 -1.29 -5.74 2.34
C ALA A 134 -2.66 -5.30 2.89
N ASN A 135 -2.83 -5.33 4.22
CA ASN A 135 -4.07 -4.91 4.88
C ASN A 135 -4.17 -3.39 5.11
N ALA A 136 -3.13 -2.60 4.81
CA ALA A 136 -3.07 -1.18 5.08
C ALA A 136 -3.90 -0.31 4.12
N ARG A 137 -4.52 -0.91 3.09
CA ARG A 137 -5.47 -0.24 2.19
C ARG A 137 -6.55 0.53 2.95
N TRP A 138 -6.98 0.01 4.10
CA TRP A 138 -7.98 0.63 4.96
C TRP A 138 -7.42 0.82 6.37
N GLY A 139 -7.21 2.07 6.76
CA GLY A 139 -6.63 2.44 8.05
C GLY A 139 -7.56 3.26 8.92
N SER A 140 -7.63 2.95 10.22
CA SER A 140 -8.33 3.79 11.20
C SER A 140 -7.65 5.15 11.33
N LEU A 141 -8.35 6.22 11.00
CA LEU A 141 -7.84 7.58 11.20
C LEU A 141 -7.84 7.94 12.70
N TYR A 142 -8.75 7.36 13.49
CA TYR A 142 -8.75 7.58 14.94
C TYR A 142 -7.47 7.01 15.56
N ASP A 143 -7.12 5.76 15.24
CA ASP A 143 -5.90 5.13 15.75
C ASP A 143 -4.65 5.87 15.28
N ALA A 144 -4.61 6.28 14.01
CA ALA A 144 -3.47 7.01 13.45
C ALA A 144 -3.26 8.36 14.15
N LEU A 145 -4.32 9.16 14.36
CA LEU A 145 -4.22 10.46 15.03
C LEU A 145 -3.95 10.31 16.53
N TYR A 146 -4.59 9.34 17.18
CA TYR A 146 -4.39 9.10 18.61
C TYR A 146 -2.97 8.61 18.90
N GLY A 147 -2.46 7.65 18.10
CA GLY A 147 -1.19 6.98 18.33
C GLY A 147 0.05 7.78 17.91
N THR A 148 -0.09 8.80 17.07
CA THR A 148 1.04 9.61 16.54
C THR A 148 1.15 10.96 17.24
N ASP A 149 2.15 11.76 16.85
CA ASP A 149 2.35 13.14 17.28
C ASP A 149 1.60 14.17 16.40
N ALA A 150 0.79 13.71 15.43
CA ALA A 150 -0.03 14.57 14.58
C ALA A 150 -0.97 15.49 15.38
N LEU A 151 -1.33 15.10 16.60
CA LEU A 151 -2.03 15.92 17.58
C LEU A 151 -1.16 16.11 18.83
N SER A 152 -0.93 17.37 19.19
CA SER A 152 -0.17 17.77 20.37
C SER A 152 -0.71 17.10 21.64
N GLU A 153 0.22 16.66 22.49
CA GLU A 153 -0.05 16.08 23.81
C GLU A 153 -0.25 17.15 24.91
N ALA A 154 -0.05 18.44 24.59
CA ALA A 154 -0.25 19.54 25.52
C ALA A 154 -1.72 19.67 26.01
N ASP A 155 -1.89 20.42 27.11
CA ASP A 155 -3.18 20.74 27.73
C ASP A 155 -3.96 19.50 28.22
N GLY A 156 -3.25 18.47 28.69
CA GLY A 156 -3.86 17.24 29.20
C GLY A 156 -4.31 16.28 28.10
N CYS A 157 -3.67 16.34 26.91
CA CYS A 157 -3.97 15.49 25.76
C CYS A 157 -2.91 14.40 25.54
N GLU A 158 -2.21 14.01 26.59
CA GLU A 158 -1.21 12.95 26.57
C GLU A 158 -1.86 11.61 26.24
N LYS A 159 -1.13 10.73 25.55
CA LYS A 159 -1.66 9.41 25.16
C LYS A 159 -1.98 8.53 26.37
N GLY A 160 -1.13 8.58 27.40
CA GLY A 160 -1.22 7.74 28.59
C GLY A 160 -1.08 6.24 28.29
N THR A 161 -1.38 5.40 29.29
CA THR A 161 -1.43 3.93 29.16
C THR A 161 -2.81 3.40 28.79
N GLY A 162 -3.83 4.26 28.81
CA GLY A 162 -5.22 3.95 28.48
C GLY A 162 -5.85 5.06 27.64
N TYR A 163 -7.17 5.01 27.47
CA TYR A 163 -7.88 6.05 26.72
C TYR A 163 -7.99 7.35 27.51
N ASN A 164 -7.44 8.44 26.97
CA ASN A 164 -7.60 9.80 27.46
C ASN A 164 -8.77 10.47 26.71
N PRO A 165 -9.92 10.74 27.36
CA PRO A 165 -11.07 11.36 26.71
C PRO A 165 -10.79 12.75 26.13
N LYS A 166 -9.87 13.53 26.71
CA LYS A 166 -9.51 14.86 26.17
C LYS A 166 -8.80 14.73 24.83
N ARG A 167 -7.82 13.81 24.73
CA ARG A 167 -7.15 13.49 23.47
C ARG A 167 -8.14 12.91 22.45
N GLY A 168 -8.98 11.97 22.88
CA GLY A 168 -10.00 11.37 22.04
C GLY A 168 -10.99 12.39 21.45
N ALA A 169 -11.38 13.41 22.22
CA ALA A 169 -12.21 14.50 21.71
C ALA A 169 -11.53 15.29 20.58
N LYS A 170 -10.23 15.60 20.70
CA LYS A 170 -9.45 16.25 19.62
C LYS A 170 -9.36 15.38 18.37
N VAL A 171 -9.21 14.06 18.53
CA VAL A 171 -9.20 13.09 17.42
C VAL A 171 -10.55 13.09 16.68
N ILE A 172 -11.65 13.01 17.43
CA ILE A 172 -13.01 13.02 16.88
C ILE A 172 -13.25 14.33 16.13
N GLU A 173 -12.94 15.47 16.76
CA GLU A 173 -13.08 16.80 16.16
C GLU A 173 -12.31 16.90 14.84
N TYR A 174 -11.03 16.48 14.82
CA TYR A 174 -10.23 16.46 13.59
C TYR A 174 -10.91 15.65 12.49
N CYS A 175 -11.41 14.45 12.80
CA CYS A 175 -12.08 13.59 11.83
C CYS A 175 -13.42 14.17 11.34
N ARG A 176 -14.14 14.93 12.17
CA ARG A 176 -15.31 15.68 11.71
C ARG A 176 -14.95 16.76 10.71
N TYR A 177 -13.85 17.48 10.93
CA TYR A 177 -13.35 18.43 9.92
C TYR A 177 -12.83 17.74 8.65
N VAL A 178 -12.33 16.50 8.73
CA VAL A 178 -12.05 15.71 7.53
C VAL A 178 -13.35 15.44 6.76
N LEU A 179 -14.42 15.00 7.43
CA LEU A 179 -15.72 14.80 6.79
C LEU A 179 -16.28 16.11 6.21
N ASP A 180 -16.18 17.24 6.90
CA ASP A 180 -16.66 18.52 6.35
C ASP A 180 -15.91 18.94 5.08
N ARG A 181 -14.63 18.58 4.94
CA ARG A 181 -13.85 18.85 3.73
C ARG A 181 -14.13 17.84 2.62
N CYS A 182 -14.27 16.57 2.95
CA CYS A 182 -14.34 15.48 1.98
C CYS A 182 -15.76 15.07 1.59
N ALA A 183 -16.75 15.30 2.45
CA ALA A 183 -18.17 14.99 2.23
C ALA A 183 -19.05 16.08 2.88
N PRO A 184 -18.90 17.36 2.48
CA PRO A 184 -19.56 18.49 3.15
C PRO A 184 -21.08 18.32 3.22
N LEU A 185 -21.66 18.79 4.33
CA LEU A 185 -23.11 18.93 4.47
C LEU A 185 -23.60 20.16 3.70
N LYS A 186 -24.83 20.11 3.19
CA LYS A 186 -25.46 21.26 2.52
C LYS A 186 -25.66 22.44 3.48
N LYS A 187 -25.86 22.15 4.77
CA LYS A 187 -26.00 23.09 5.88
C LYS A 187 -25.43 22.46 7.14
N GLY A 188 -24.73 23.26 7.94
CA GLY A 188 -24.12 22.81 9.20
C GLY A 188 -22.80 22.05 9.00
N SER A 189 -22.34 21.40 10.06
CA SER A 189 -21.09 20.64 10.11
C SER A 189 -21.34 19.24 10.68
N HIS A 190 -20.53 18.27 10.29
CA HIS A 190 -20.52 16.93 10.88
C HIS A 190 -20.21 16.94 12.39
N ILE A 191 -19.58 18.01 12.92
CA ILE A 191 -19.31 18.20 14.35
C ILE A 191 -20.61 18.14 15.17
N ASP A 192 -21.69 18.72 14.65
CA ASP A 192 -22.97 18.80 15.34
C ASP A 192 -23.90 17.62 15.06
N SER A 193 -23.37 16.56 14.43
CA SER A 193 -24.17 15.38 14.12
C SER A 193 -24.62 14.63 15.38
N THR A 194 -25.90 14.25 15.39
CA THR A 194 -26.56 13.47 16.45
C THR A 194 -27.12 12.14 15.95
N GLY A 195 -27.02 11.91 14.64
CA GLY A 195 -27.40 10.64 14.03
C GLY A 195 -27.29 10.67 12.52
N TYR A 196 -27.20 9.49 11.96
CA TYR A 196 -27.18 9.28 10.51
C TYR A 196 -28.23 8.24 10.13
N SER A 197 -28.87 8.42 8.98
CA SER A 197 -29.79 7.45 8.39
C SER A 197 -29.81 7.58 6.88
N VAL A 198 -30.28 6.56 6.18
CA VAL A 198 -30.45 6.53 4.73
C VAL A 198 -31.94 6.50 4.43
N LYS A 199 -32.43 7.50 3.70
CA LYS A 199 -33.85 7.62 3.31
C LYS A 199 -33.96 7.93 1.82
N GLY A 200 -34.74 7.12 1.11
CA GLY A 200 -35.01 7.33 -0.32
C GLY A 200 -33.74 7.42 -1.17
N GLY A 201 -32.72 6.61 -0.87
CA GLY A 201 -31.46 6.62 -1.60
C GLY A 201 -30.45 7.67 -1.17
N LYS A 202 -30.74 8.48 -0.15
CA LYS A 202 -29.92 9.62 0.26
C LYS A 202 -29.51 9.52 1.72
N LEU A 203 -28.30 9.99 2.02
CA LEU A 203 -27.89 10.23 3.40
C LEU A 203 -28.70 11.38 4.00
N VAL A 204 -29.22 11.14 5.19
CA VAL A 204 -29.86 12.14 6.06
C VAL A 204 -29.06 12.22 7.35
N VAL A 205 -28.57 13.41 7.66
CA VAL A 205 -27.80 13.70 8.87
C VAL A 205 -28.68 14.50 9.82
N SER A 206 -28.90 13.96 11.02
CA SER A 206 -29.51 14.71 12.12
C SER A 206 -28.43 15.56 12.78
N LEU A 207 -28.70 16.85 12.91
CA LEU A 207 -27.90 17.82 13.64
C LEU A 207 -28.67 18.29 14.87
N LYS A 208 -28.00 18.91 15.83
CA LYS A 208 -28.68 19.61 16.95
C LYS A 208 -29.71 20.66 16.48
N SER A 209 -29.47 21.27 15.32
CA SER A 209 -30.29 22.35 14.74
C SER A 209 -31.37 21.88 13.77
N GLY A 210 -31.45 20.58 13.47
CA GLY A 210 -32.42 20.04 12.50
C GLY A 210 -31.85 18.88 11.69
N THR A 211 -32.28 18.74 10.44
CA THR A 211 -31.78 17.69 9.53
C THR A 211 -31.19 18.30 8.27
N THR A 212 -30.19 17.63 7.71
CA THR A 212 -29.49 18.06 6.50
C THR A 212 -29.09 16.86 5.65
N THR A 213 -28.53 17.13 4.47
CA THR A 213 -27.97 16.13 3.55
C THR A 213 -26.55 16.54 3.16
N LEU A 214 -25.85 15.70 2.40
CA LEU A 214 -24.63 16.13 1.73
C LEU A 214 -24.89 17.30 0.76
N ALA A 215 -23.88 18.15 0.56
CA ALA A 215 -23.87 19.18 -0.46
C ALA A 215 -23.84 18.55 -1.86
N ASP A 216 -23.03 17.50 -2.05
CA ASP A 216 -23.09 16.61 -3.21
C ASP A 216 -23.51 15.19 -2.78
N ALA A 217 -24.71 14.79 -3.21
CA ALA A 217 -25.26 13.49 -2.90
C ALA A 217 -24.48 12.33 -3.54
N LYS A 218 -23.71 12.56 -4.60
CA LYS A 218 -22.92 11.52 -5.29
C LYS A 218 -21.74 11.03 -4.45
N GLN A 219 -21.33 11.81 -3.45
CA GLN A 219 -20.25 11.43 -2.55
C GLN A 219 -20.65 10.31 -1.60
N PHE A 220 -21.95 10.08 -1.37
CA PHE A 220 -22.43 8.92 -0.62
C PHE A 220 -22.56 7.72 -1.56
N VAL A 221 -21.73 6.70 -1.36
CA VAL A 221 -21.61 5.57 -2.31
C VAL A 221 -22.04 4.23 -1.74
N GLY A 222 -22.29 4.13 -0.43
CA GLY A 222 -22.85 2.91 0.16
C GLY A 222 -22.95 2.95 1.69
N PHE A 223 -23.56 1.93 2.26
CA PHE A 223 -23.69 1.76 3.71
C PHE A 223 -23.71 0.29 4.11
N GLN A 224 -23.51 0.02 5.40
CA GLN A 224 -23.75 -1.30 6.00
C GLN A 224 -24.81 -1.21 7.11
N GLY A 225 -25.45 -2.32 7.42
CA GLY A 225 -26.51 -2.40 8.43
C GLY A 225 -27.87 -1.92 7.94
N ASP A 226 -28.78 -1.62 8.87
CA ASP A 226 -30.12 -1.13 8.57
C ASP A 226 -30.06 0.33 8.10
N ALA A 227 -30.76 0.68 7.03
CA ALA A 227 -30.80 2.05 6.51
C ALA A 227 -31.25 3.10 7.55
N LYS A 228 -32.11 2.75 8.51
CA LYS A 228 -32.57 3.65 9.59
C LYS A 228 -31.52 3.85 10.68
N ALA A 229 -30.59 2.91 10.83
CA ALA A 229 -29.53 2.91 11.83
C ALA A 229 -28.27 2.21 11.26
N PRO A 230 -27.60 2.83 10.28
CA PRO A 230 -26.48 2.20 9.58
C PRO A 230 -25.30 2.01 10.53
N THR A 231 -24.57 0.91 10.36
CA THR A 231 -23.34 0.63 11.12
C THR A 231 -22.09 1.21 10.44
N SER A 232 -22.21 1.54 9.15
CA SER A 232 -21.15 2.17 8.37
C SER A 232 -21.74 3.00 7.23
N LEU A 233 -21.09 4.12 6.91
CA LEU A 233 -21.41 4.98 5.78
C LEU A 233 -20.15 5.22 4.94
N LEU A 234 -20.22 4.83 3.67
CA LEU A 234 -19.13 4.94 2.72
C LEU A 234 -19.28 6.20 1.86
N PHE A 235 -18.22 7.00 1.88
CA PHE A 235 -18.09 8.23 1.11
C PHE A 235 -16.97 8.12 0.08
N LYS A 236 -17.05 8.91 -1.00
CA LYS A 236 -16.01 9.01 -2.02
C LYS A 236 -15.65 10.48 -2.30
N HIS A 237 -14.36 10.78 -2.33
CA HIS A 237 -13.81 12.10 -2.63
C HIS A 237 -12.46 11.94 -3.37
N ASN A 238 -12.30 12.62 -4.51
CA ASN A 238 -11.09 12.52 -5.35
C ASN A 238 -10.66 11.08 -5.69
N GLY A 239 -11.63 10.19 -5.89
CA GLY A 239 -11.36 8.78 -6.21
C GLY A 239 -11.17 7.87 -4.99
N LEU A 240 -10.83 8.42 -3.82
CA LEU A 240 -10.60 7.70 -2.57
C LEU A 240 -11.85 7.62 -1.70
N HIS A 241 -11.87 6.64 -0.81
CA HIS A 241 -13.00 6.39 0.07
C HIS A 241 -12.74 6.74 1.54
N LEU A 242 -13.81 7.14 2.23
CA LEU A 242 -13.88 7.27 3.68
C LEU A 242 -15.05 6.44 4.19
N ASP A 243 -14.83 5.66 5.23
CA ASP A 243 -15.85 4.81 5.85
C ASP A 243 -16.07 5.23 7.31
N LEU A 244 -17.21 5.89 7.54
CA LEU A 244 -17.63 6.34 8.87
C LEU A 244 -18.27 5.19 9.63
N GLN A 245 -17.60 4.72 10.69
CA GLN A 245 -18.07 3.61 11.51
C GLN A 245 -18.98 4.11 12.64
N ILE A 246 -20.15 3.50 12.79
CA ILE A 246 -21.17 3.87 13.78
C ILE A 246 -21.45 2.67 14.68
N ASN A 247 -21.12 2.79 15.96
CA ASN A 247 -21.35 1.77 16.96
C ASN A 247 -21.55 2.39 18.35
N LYS A 248 -22.81 2.51 18.78
CA LYS A 248 -23.18 3.07 20.09
C LYS A 248 -22.75 2.21 21.29
N SER A 249 -22.43 0.92 21.09
CA SER A 249 -21.89 0.08 22.17
C SER A 249 -20.36 0.15 22.27
N HIS A 250 -19.68 0.74 21.28
CA HIS A 250 -18.24 0.94 21.33
C HIS A 250 -17.85 1.95 22.42
N PRO A 251 -16.75 1.77 23.16
CA PRO A 251 -16.33 2.72 24.21
C PRO A 251 -16.20 4.17 23.75
N ILE A 252 -15.83 4.41 22.49
CA ILE A 252 -15.79 5.76 21.90
C ILE A 252 -17.18 6.17 21.41
N GLY A 253 -17.87 5.30 20.66
CA GLY A 253 -19.18 5.63 20.07
C GLY A 253 -20.28 5.90 21.09
N LYS A 254 -20.21 5.31 22.29
CA LYS A 254 -21.14 5.63 23.39
C LYS A 254 -21.04 7.09 23.87
N THR A 255 -19.90 7.75 23.61
CA THR A 255 -19.65 9.15 24.01
C THR A 255 -19.87 10.14 22.86
N ASP A 256 -19.98 9.66 21.62
CA ASP A 256 -20.27 10.47 20.45
C ASP A 256 -21.80 10.62 20.27
N PRO A 257 -22.34 11.84 20.11
CA PRO A 257 -23.79 12.05 20.00
C PRO A 257 -24.45 11.29 18.84
N ALA A 258 -23.72 11.04 17.74
CA ALA A 258 -24.18 10.27 16.60
C ALA A 258 -23.82 8.78 16.67
N GLY A 259 -23.10 8.34 17.70
CA GLY A 259 -22.65 6.97 17.86
C GLY A 259 -21.38 6.63 17.07
N VAL A 260 -20.65 7.61 16.56
CA VAL A 260 -19.48 7.36 15.71
C VAL A 260 -18.33 6.79 16.53
N SER A 261 -17.80 5.65 16.08
CA SER A 261 -16.72 4.95 16.74
C SER A 261 -15.37 5.10 16.05
N ASP A 262 -15.35 5.39 14.74
CA ASP A 262 -14.13 5.58 13.95
C ASP A 262 -14.43 6.25 12.59
N LEU A 263 -13.39 6.76 11.94
CA LEU A 263 -13.36 7.11 10.52
C LEU A 263 -12.21 6.33 9.85
N VAL A 264 -12.55 5.35 9.03
CA VAL A 264 -11.57 4.54 8.30
C VAL A 264 -11.31 5.18 6.94
N ALA A 265 -10.04 5.40 6.61
CA ALA A 265 -9.63 5.97 5.33
C ALA A 265 -9.06 4.88 4.41
N GLU A 266 -9.47 4.91 3.14
CA GLU A 266 -8.73 4.25 2.08
C GLU A 266 -7.38 4.98 1.89
N SER A 267 -6.26 4.27 2.04
CA SER A 267 -4.93 4.87 2.11
C SER A 267 -3.91 4.17 1.22
N ALA A 268 -3.21 3.12 1.70
CA ALA A 268 -2.19 2.42 0.92
C ALA A 268 -2.83 1.72 -0.29
N LEU A 269 -2.88 2.42 -1.42
CA LEU A 269 -3.46 1.92 -2.67
C LEU A 269 -2.58 0.83 -3.27
N SER A 270 -1.26 1.03 -3.18
CA SER A 270 -0.26 0.05 -3.57
C SER A 270 0.80 -0.14 -2.51
N THR A 271 1.44 -1.31 -2.51
CA THR A 271 2.52 -1.69 -1.61
C THR A 271 3.55 -2.47 -2.41
N ILE A 272 4.80 -2.01 -2.38
CA ILE A 272 5.94 -2.77 -2.90
C ILE A 272 6.40 -3.74 -1.81
N LEU A 273 6.31 -5.04 -2.09
CA LEU A 273 6.90 -6.08 -1.27
C LEU A 273 8.36 -6.29 -1.73
N ASP A 274 9.28 -5.78 -0.93
CA ASP A 274 10.65 -5.54 -1.34
C ASP A 274 11.57 -6.74 -1.08
N LEU A 275 12.40 -7.04 -2.08
CA LEU A 275 13.44 -8.07 -2.09
C LEU A 275 14.85 -7.49 -2.31
N GLU A 276 14.98 -6.16 -2.25
CA GLU A 276 16.20 -5.41 -2.52
C GLU A 276 16.73 -4.75 -1.24
N ASP A 277 16.55 -3.43 -1.08
CA ASP A 277 17.31 -2.63 -0.12
C ASP A 277 16.83 -2.77 1.33
N SER A 278 15.59 -3.20 1.56
CA SER A 278 15.06 -3.38 2.92
C SER A 278 15.28 -4.78 3.51
N VAL A 279 15.93 -5.68 2.77
CA VAL A 279 16.17 -7.07 3.20
C VAL A 279 17.65 -7.45 3.19
N ALA A 280 18.02 -8.41 4.02
CA ALA A 280 19.30 -9.11 3.93
C ALA A 280 19.01 -10.54 3.46
N ALA A 281 19.28 -10.83 2.19
CA ALA A 281 19.10 -12.15 1.60
C ALA A 281 20.32 -12.54 0.76
N VAL A 282 21.23 -13.32 1.35
CA VAL A 282 22.56 -13.56 0.79
C VAL A 282 22.77 -14.98 0.27
N ASP A 283 21.85 -15.90 0.57
CA ASP A 283 21.92 -17.28 0.11
C ASP A 283 20.54 -17.86 -0.26
N ALA A 284 20.52 -19.15 -0.60
CA ALA A 284 19.31 -19.82 -1.05
C ALA A 284 18.24 -19.96 0.04
N GLU A 285 18.61 -20.03 1.32
CA GLU A 285 17.66 -20.17 2.43
C GLU A 285 16.88 -18.86 2.60
N ASP A 286 17.60 -17.73 2.59
CA ASP A 286 16.98 -16.41 2.65
C ASP A 286 16.06 -16.15 1.46
N LYS A 287 16.51 -16.51 0.24
CA LYS A 287 15.69 -16.33 -0.97
C LYS A 287 14.45 -17.21 -0.94
N VAL A 288 14.54 -18.45 -0.45
CA VAL A 288 13.37 -19.33 -0.29
C VAL A 288 12.38 -18.75 0.72
N LEU A 289 12.84 -18.16 1.83
CA LEU A 289 11.94 -17.47 2.76
C LEU A 289 11.20 -16.31 2.08
N ALA A 290 11.92 -15.45 1.36
CA ALA A 290 11.34 -14.34 0.62
C ALA A 290 10.29 -14.82 -0.40
N TYR A 291 10.63 -15.84 -1.20
CA TYR A 291 9.74 -16.39 -2.20
C TYR A 291 8.53 -17.12 -1.60
N SER A 292 8.70 -17.75 -0.44
CA SER A 292 7.59 -18.41 0.28
C SER A 292 6.57 -17.39 0.79
N ASN A 293 7.05 -16.28 1.37
CA ASN A 293 6.16 -15.19 1.79
C ASN A 293 5.43 -14.57 0.59
N TRP A 294 6.13 -14.36 -0.53
CA TRP A 294 5.52 -13.87 -1.77
C TRP A 294 4.47 -14.83 -2.34
N LEU A 295 4.77 -16.13 -2.40
CA LEU A 295 3.80 -17.15 -2.84
C LEU A 295 2.55 -17.16 -1.94
N GLY A 296 2.75 -17.08 -0.62
CA GLY A 296 1.65 -17.02 0.34
C GLY A 296 0.76 -15.78 0.15
N ILE A 297 1.34 -14.65 -0.22
CA ILE A 297 0.59 -13.45 -0.60
C ILE A 297 -0.24 -13.68 -1.86
N LEU A 298 0.38 -14.20 -2.93
CA LEU A 298 -0.29 -14.44 -4.20
C LEU A 298 -1.46 -15.43 -4.08
N GLN A 299 -1.33 -16.44 -3.21
CA GLN A 299 -2.37 -17.43 -2.95
C GLN A 299 -3.41 -16.98 -1.93
N GLY A 300 -3.22 -15.82 -1.27
CA GLY A 300 -4.10 -15.39 -0.18
C GLY A 300 -3.94 -16.19 1.12
N THR A 301 -2.88 -16.99 1.26
CA THR A 301 -2.67 -17.96 2.34
C THR A 301 -1.69 -17.49 3.41
N LEU A 302 -0.96 -16.38 3.18
CA LEU A 302 -0.01 -15.86 4.16
C LEU A 302 -0.73 -15.56 5.49
N ALA A 303 -0.14 -16.03 6.58
CA ALA A 303 -0.65 -15.81 7.92
C ALA A 303 0.48 -15.81 8.95
N GLU A 304 0.29 -15.05 10.04
CA GLU A 304 1.28 -14.89 11.11
C GLU A 304 0.59 -14.94 12.47
N GLU A 305 1.20 -15.60 13.45
CA GLU A 305 0.75 -15.51 14.84
C GLU A 305 1.28 -14.22 15.50
N VAL A 306 0.37 -13.39 16.00
CA VAL A 306 0.69 -12.11 16.62
C VAL A 306 0.31 -12.15 18.09
N GLN A 307 1.27 -11.81 18.96
CA GLN A 307 1.02 -11.59 20.38
C GLN A 307 0.81 -10.09 20.65
N LYS A 308 -0.35 -9.71 21.20
CA LYS A 308 -0.66 -8.33 21.61
C LYS A 308 -1.52 -8.33 22.87
N GLY A 309 -1.10 -7.62 23.91
CA GLY A 309 -1.88 -7.48 25.15
C GLY A 309 -2.16 -8.81 25.86
N GLY A 310 -1.20 -9.74 25.87
CA GLY A 310 -1.36 -11.06 26.50
C GLY A 310 -2.23 -12.05 25.72
N LYS A 311 -2.67 -11.71 24.49
CA LYS A 311 -3.44 -12.59 23.60
C LYS A 311 -2.65 -12.92 22.35
N THR A 312 -2.74 -14.17 21.91
CA THR A 312 -2.24 -14.64 20.61
C THR A 312 -3.41 -14.74 19.64
N PHE A 313 -3.25 -14.20 18.44
CA PHE A 313 -4.23 -14.37 17.36
C PHE A 313 -3.52 -14.55 16.02
N LYS A 314 -4.14 -15.28 15.11
CA LYS A 314 -3.66 -15.47 13.75
C LYS A 314 -4.11 -14.29 12.89
N ARG A 315 -3.17 -13.56 12.31
CA ARG A 315 -3.43 -12.51 11.32
C ARG A 315 -3.38 -13.11 9.92
N THR A 316 -4.36 -12.75 9.10
CA THR A 316 -4.48 -13.15 7.69
C THR A 316 -4.72 -11.93 6.80
N LEU A 317 -4.73 -12.14 5.49
CA LEU A 317 -5.14 -11.14 4.52
C LEU A 317 -6.65 -10.85 4.66
N ASN A 318 -7.02 -9.56 4.60
CA ASN A 318 -8.41 -9.12 4.69
C ASN A 318 -9.18 -9.49 3.41
N GLY A 319 -10.45 -9.88 3.55
CA GLY A 319 -11.36 -9.98 2.41
C GLY A 319 -11.77 -8.61 1.85
N ASP A 320 -12.45 -8.62 0.71
CA ASP A 320 -13.01 -7.41 0.12
C ASP A 320 -14.13 -6.82 0.99
N ARG A 321 -14.31 -5.50 0.91
CA ARG A 321 -15.32 -4.78 1.69
C ARG A 321 -16.58 -4.65 0.87
N VAL A 322 -17.71 -5.04 1.46
CA VAL A 322 -19.02 -5.06 0.78
C VAL A 322 -19.98 -4.09 1.45
N TYR A 323 -20.62 -3.25 0.65
CA TYR A 323 -21.59 -2.24 1.08
C TYR A 323 -22.88 -2.37 0.28
N THR A 324 -24.01 -2.05 0.90
CA THR A 324 -25.27 -1.85 0.20
C THR A 324 -25.21 -0.51 -0.54
N LYS A 325 -25.60 -0.48 -1.82
CA LYS A 325 -25.66 0.78 -2.58
C LYS A 325 -26.69 1.75 -1.97
N PRO A 326 -26.56 3.08 -2.17
CA PRO A 326 -27.46 4.07 -1.57
C PRO A 326 -28.94 3.78 -1.81
N SER A 327 -29.29 3.31 -3.02
CA SER A 327 -30.65 2.93 -3.42
C SER A 327 -31.27 1.78 -2.61
N GLY A 328 -30.46 1.04 -1.84
CA GLY A 328 -30.85 -0.22 -1.20
C GLY A 328 -30.84 -1.42 -2.14
N LYS A 329 -30.49 -1.24 -3.42
CA LYS A 329 -30.46 -2.31 -4.42
C LYS A 329 -29.04 -2.56 -4.93
N GLY A 330 -28.57 -3.78 -4.75
CA GLY A 330 -27.23 -4.22 -5.15
C GLY A 330 -26.14 -3.80 -4.16
N THR A 331 -24.91 -4.23 -4.47
CA THR A 331 -23.74 -4.03 -3.60
C THR A 331 -22.64 -3.26 -4.30
N GLU A 332 -21.93 -2.43 -3.53
CA GLU A 332 -20.63 -1.87 -3.88
C GLU A 332 -19.56 -2.75 -3.23
N VAL A 333 -18.59 -3.23 -4.01
CA VAL A 333 -17.50 -4.11 -3.54
C VAL A 333 -16.18 -3.39 -3.78
N LEU A 334 -15.40 -3.22 -2.72
CA LEU A 334 -14.10 -2.56 -2.77
C LEU A 334 -13.00 -3.53 -2.35
N HIS A 335 -11.85 -3.44 -3.00
CA HIS A 335 -10.67 -4.20 -2.60
C HIS A 335 -10.32 -3.92 -1.15
N GLY A 336 -10.24 -4.98 -0.34
CA GLY A 336 -9.89 -4.87 1.08
C GLY A 336 -8.40 -4.75 1.34
N ARG A 337 -7.59 -4.85 0.29
CA ARG A 337 -6.13 -4.97 0.34
C ARG A 337 -5.46 -4.00 -0.62
N SER A 338 -4.21 -3.69 -0.33
CA SER A 338 -3.34 -2.91 -1.18
C SER A 338 -3.02 -3.72 -2.44
N LEU A 339 -2.89 -3.04 -3.59
CA LEU A 339 -2.32 -3.66 -4.79
C LEU A 339 -0.83 -3.94 -4.53
N LEU A 340 -0.34 -5.12 -4.88
CA LEU A 340 1.03 -5.56 -4.59
C LEU A 340 1.85 -5.68 -5.87
#